data_AF-A0A1V5NCZ8-F1
#
_entry.id   AF-A0A1V5NCZ8-F1
#
_cell.length_a   1.000
_cell.length_b   1.000
_cell.length_c   1.000
_cell.angle_alpha   90.00
_cell.angle_beta   90.00
_cell.angle_gamma   90.00
#
_symmetry.space_group_name_H-M   'P 1'
#
loop_
_entity.id
_entity.type
_entity.pdbx_description
1 polymer ?
#
loop_
_entity_poly.entity_id
_entity_poly.type
_entity_poly.pdbx_seq_one_letter_code
_entity_poly.pdbx_strand_id
1 'polypeptide(L)'
;MAVNWLACEIDEILKPHPDPNVLVNYVYSTIEKNIKTGDARISAADNETQCKLAIFILVFKPDTPLLQFWAIRRAYPEWSSWSVDEVKRFARSFDPYYNKVDKILLNPLRKRYLQFAKRYIAPFILLNKLVNSNKINLHTVQEKPALLKNLLVELYDQEVVEARQKVWRGTTRALLFVFLTKISLAFILEVPVDRFLTGEINYLSLGINVYLPPLLMLVAGTFVKAPPAQNRMVVADAVSNILYHDKINNSTFVIKKKKTGSGLEDFFDVFYLLFSGLVLVGVVRLLLYLHFNFLSIILFFFFVSVVSFFSFRIRTMALELAMRRAGDGGLTSWVEFFFLPFIQTGKLISEKFAQSNPFILALDFLIEAPFKSIMKILGLWFKFINAKKEEIEL
;
A
#
# COMPACT_ATOMS: atom_id res chain seq x y z
N MET A 1 2.14 -12.36 18.74
CA MET A 1 2.14 -13.09 17.45
C MET A 1 1.45 -14.45 17.57
N ALA A 2 1.83 -15.33 18.51
CA ALA A 2 1.11 -16.59 18.75
C ALA A 2 -0.41 -16.43 18.94
N VAL A 3 -0.82 -15.42 19.71
CA VAL A 3 -2.23 -15.04 19.89
C VAL A 3 -2.93 -14.72 18.57
N ASN A 4 -2.23 -14.08 17.62
CA ASN A 4 -2.79 -13.76 16.31
C ASN A 4 -3.04 -15.03 15.50
N TRP A 5 -2.16 -16.03 15.57
CA TRP A 5 -2.33 -17.30 14.86
C TRP A 5 -3.53 -18.07 15.39
N LEU A 6 -3.64 -18.17 16.72
CA LEU A 6 -4.77 -18.81 17.38
C LEU A 6 -6.09 -18.08 17.11
N ALA A 7 -6.07 -16.74 17.07
CA ALA A 7 -7.25 -15.96 16.72
C ALA A 7 -7.73 -16.25 15.29
N CYS A 8 -6.81 -16.34 14.32
CA CYS A 8 -7.15 -16.71 12.94
C CYS A 8 -7.67 -18.15 12.84
N GLU A 9 -7.09 -19.09 13.60
CA GLU A 9 -7.55 -20.47 13.64
C GLU A 9 -8.97 -20.59 14.21
N ILE A 10 -9.25 -19.87 15.31
CA ILE A 10 -10.60 -19.81 15.88
C ILE A 10 -11.59 -19.20 14.87
N ASP A 11 -11.20 -18.14 14.16
CA ASP A 11 -12.04 -17.51 13.13
C ASP A 11 -12.38 -18.49 11.98
N GLU A 12 -11.40 -19.26 11.50
CA GLU A 12 -11.64 -20.30 10.48
C GLU A 12 -12.59 -21.40 10.97
N ILE A 13 -12.47 -21.81 12.24
CA ILE A 13 -13.36 -22.82 12.85
C ILE A 13 -14.79 -22.28 13.02
N LEU A 14 -14.92 -21.04 13.49
CA LEU A 14 -16.23 -20.42 13.75
C LEU A 14 -16.95 -20.03 12.45
N LYS A 15 -16.20 -19.66 11.42
CA LYS A 15 -16.73 -19.22 10.14
C LYS A 15 -15.97 -19.87 8.99
N PRO A 16 -16.36 -21.11 8.62
CA PRO A 16 -15.73 -21.80 7.51
C PRO A 16 -15.90 -21.00 6.21
N HIS A 17 -14.77 -20.58 5.65
CA HIS A 17 -14.69 -19.94 4.35
C HIS A 17 -14.13 -20.93 3.32
N PRO A 18 -14.45 -20.78 2.02
CA PRO A 18 -13.79 -21.55 0.96
C PRO A 18 -12.26 -21.42 1.11
N ASP A 19 -11.55 -22.54 1.14
CA ASP A 19 -10.11 -22.54 1.39
C ASP A 19 -9.38 -21.70 0.33
N PRO A 20 -8.76 -20.57 0.70
CA PRO A 20 -8.07 -19.71 -0.25
C PRO A 20 -6.93 -20.44 -0.96
N ASN A 21 -6.38 -21.51 -0.38
CA ASN A 21 -5.33 -22.30 -0.99
C ASN A 21 -5.77 -23.01 -2.28
N VAL A 22 -7.06 -23.30 -2.45
CA VAL A 22 -7.57 -23.89 -3.70
C VAL A 22 -7.30 -22.95 -4.88
N LEU A 23 -7.69 -21.68 -4.74
CA LEU A 23 -7.44 -20.68 -5.77
C LEU A 23 -5.95 -20.36 -5.88
N VAL A 24 -5.21 -20.26 -4.77
CA VAL A 24 -3.75 -20.03 -4.81
C VAL A 24 -3.03 -21.14 -5.59
N ASN A 25 -3.39 -22.40 -5.36
CA ASN A 25 -2.81 -23.55 -6.04
C ASN A 25 -3.16 -23.55 -7.53
N TYR A 26 -4.42 -23.25 -7.86
CA TYR A 26 -4.86 -23.09 -9.25
C TYR A 26 -4.04 -22.01 -9.97
N VAL A 27 -4.01 -20.79 -9.42
CA VAL A 27 -3.24 -19.67 -9.99
C VAL A 27 -1.78 -20.04 -10.18
N TYR A 28 -1.17 -20.68 -9.18
CA TYR A 28 0.22 -21.12 -9.23
C TYR A 28 0.45 -22.07 -10.41
N SER A 29 -0.38 -23.10 -10.56
CA SER A 29 -0.28 -24.07 -11.67
C SER A 29 -0.42 -23.42 -13.06
N THR A 30 -1.22 -22.35 -13.18
CA THR A 30 -1.36 -21.63 -14.45
C THR A 30 -0.14 -20.75 -14.78
N ILE A 31 0.53 -20.18 -13.78
CA ILE A 31 1.62 -19.22 -14.00
C ILE A 31 3.03 -19.78 -13.79
N GLU A 32 3.19 -20.94 -13.15
CA GLU A 32 4.50 -21.51 -12.81
C GLU A 32 5.41 -21.70 -14.02
N LYS A 33 4.84 -22.06 -15.19
CA LYS A 33 5.57 -22.25 -16.45
C LYS A 33 6.25 -20.97 -16.94
N ASN A 34 5.76 -19.80 -16.48
CA ASN A 34 6.32 -18.50 -16.83
C ASN A 34 7.43 -18.06 -15.86
N ILE A 35 7.67 -18.81 -14.77
CA ILE A 35 8.74 -18.56 -13.81
C ILE A 35 10.02 -19.22 -14.32
N LYS A 36 11.04 -18.42 -14.62
CA LYS A 36 12.41 -18.90 -14.84
C LYS A 36 13.28 -18.53 -13.66
N THR A 37 13.79 -19.51 -12.93
CA THR A 37 14.75 -19.29 -11.84
C THR A 37 16.14 -19.26 -12.43
N GLY A 38 16.80 -18.10 -12.36
CA GLY A 38 18.14 -17.93 -12.93
C GLY A 38 19.29 -18.05 -11.92
N ASP A 39 19.00 -18.50 -10.70
CA ASP A 39 19.98 -18.77 -9.65
C ASP A 39 19.76 -20.21 -9.16
N ALA A 40 20.73 -21.09 -9.39
CA ALA A 40 20.66 -22.52 -9.02
C ALA A 40 20.56 -22.74 -7.50
N ARG A 41 20.79 -21.69 -6.69
CA ARG A 41 20.69 -21.73 -5.23
C ARG A 41 19.27 -21.61 -4.69
N ILE A 42 18.26 -21.38 -5.53
CA ILE A 42 16.87 -21.28 -5.09
C ILE A 42 16.20 -22.65 -5.21
N SER A 43 15.87 -23.25 -4.06
CA SER A 43 15.15 -24.53 -4.02
C SER A 43 13.79 -24.42 -4.74
N ALA A 44 13.34 -25.51 -5.37
CA ALA A 44 12.02 -25.58 -5.99
C ALA A 44 10.90 -25.32 -4.95
N ALA A 45 11.04 -25.84 -3.74
CA ALA A 45 10.06 -25.65 -2.66
C ALA A 45 9.99 -24.19 -2.17
N ASP A 46 11.13 -23.49 -2.15
CA ASP A 46 11.18 -22.06 -1.81
C ASP A 46 10.54 -21.21 -2.92
N ASN A 47 10.78 -21.56 -4.19
CA ASN A 47 10.15 -20.90 -5.33
C ASN A 47 8.63 -21.01 -5.27
N GLU A 48 8.11 -22.21 -5.08
CA GLU A 48 6.68 -22.47 -4.97
C GLU A 48 6.09 -21.67 -3.81
N THR A 49 6.70 -21.77 -2.63
CA THR A 49 6.20 -21.10 -1.41
C THR A 49 6.17 -19.58 -1.57
N GLN A 50 7.23 -18.98 -2.12
CA GLN A 50 7.29 -17.54 -2.32
C GLN A 50 6.33 -17.05 -3.42
N CYS A 51 6.12 -17.86 -4.46
CA CYS A 51 5.14 -17.54 -5.49
C CYS A 51 3.71 -17.62 -4.95
N LYS A 52 3.37 -18.70 -4.23
CA LYS A 52 2.07 -18.87 -3.57
C LYS A 52 1.80 -17.78 -2.54
N LEU A 53 2.81 -17.38 -1.75
CA LEU A 53 2.73 -16.24 -0.84
C LEU A 53 2.40 -14.94 -1.60
N ALA A 54 3.07 -14.69 -2.73
CA ALA A 54 2.81 -13.51 -3.54
C ALA A 54 1.39 -13.51 -4.14
N ILE A 55 0.92 -14.65 -4.64
CA ILE A 55 -0.46 -14.83 -5.12
C ILE A 55 -1.45 -14.57 -3.99
N PHE A 56 -1.25 -15.19 -2.82
CA PHE A 56 -2.11 -15.04 -1.66
C PHE A 56 -2.23 -13.56 -1.24
N ILE A 57 -1.10 -12.85 -1.17
CA ILE A 57 -1.06 -11.42 -0.85
C ILE A 57 -1.86 -10.58 -1.86
N LEU A 58 -1.71 -10.85 -3.17
CA LEU A 58 -2.29 -10.01 -4.21
C LEU A 58 -3.79 -10.30 -4.44
N VAL A 59 -4.22 -11.55 -4.34
CA VAL A 59 -5.63 -11.94 -4.56
C VAL A 59 -6.48 -11.65 -3.33
N PHE A 60 -6.02 -12.06 -2.14
CA PHE A 60 -6.83 -12.03 -0.92
C PHE A 60 -6.58 -10.80 -0.06
N LYS A 61 -5.44 -10.11 -0.25
CA LYS A 61 -5.05 -8.91 0.53
C LYS A 61 -5.19 -9.13 2.05
N PRO A 62 -4.61 -10.21 2.59
CA PRO A 62 -4.73 -10.57 4.00
C PRO A 62 -4.13 -9.48 4.89
N ASP A 63 -4.66 -9.37 6.11
CA ASP A 63 -4.01 -8.61 7.15
C ASP A 63 -2.76 -9.35 7.68
N THR A 64 -2.01 -8.69 8.55
CA THR A 64 -0.77 -9.26 9.10
C THR A 64 -1.02 -10.57 9.87
N PRO A 65 -2.02 -10.67 10.76
CA PRO A 65 -2.43 -11.93 11.38
C PRO A 65 -2.67 -13.07 10.40
N LEU A 66 -3.53 -12.88 9.40
CA LEU A 66 -3.90 -13.92 8.45
C LEU A 66 -2.72 -14.32 7.56
N LEU A 67 -1.86 -13.37 7.19
CA LEU A 67 -0.64 -13.66 6.44
C LEU A 67 0.35 -14.52 7.25
N GLN A 68 0.50 -14.23 8.54
CA GLN A 68 1.34 -15.02 9.43
C GLN A 68 0.74 -16.41 9.66
N PHE A 69 -0.59 -16.49 9.80
CA PHE A 69 -1.31 -17.74 9.94
C PHE A 69 -1.19 -18.64 8.70
N TRP A 70 -1.32 -18.06 7.51
CA TRP A 70 -1.07 -18.75 6.25
C TRP A 70 0.37 -19.31 6.19
N ALA A 71 1.35 -18.51 6.63
CA ALA A 71 2.75 -18.92 6.62
C ALA A 71 3.07 -20.05 7.63
N ILE A 72 2.44 -20.06 8.82
CA ILE A 72 2.64 -21.16 9.79
C ILE A 72 2.02 -22.47 9.28
N ARG A 73 0.81 -22.43 8.71
CA ARG A 73 0.18 -23.62 8.08
C ARG A 73 1.00 -24.16 6.92
N ARG A 74 1.69 -23.28 6.18
CA ARG A 74 2.62 -23.69 5.11
C ARG A 74 3.91 -24.29 5.67
N ALA A 75 4.44 -23.73 6.76
CA ALA A 75 5.66 -24.20 7.40
C ALA A 75 5.46 -25.53 8.16
N TYR A 76 4.24 -25.76 8.65
CA TYR A 76 3.81 -26.94 9.40
C TYR A 76 2.40 -27.35 8.92
N PRO A 77 2.31 -28.20 7.89
CA PRO A 77 1.03 -28.66 7.33
C PRO A 77 0.11 -29.32 8.35
N GLU A 78 0.70 -29.99 9.35
CA GLU A 78 -0.01 -30.65 10.45
C GLU A 78 -0.48 -29.71 11.55
N TRP A 79 -0.37 -28.37 11.40
CA TRP A 79 -0.73 -27.40 12.44
C TRP A 79 -2.09 -27.70 13.09
N SER A 80 -3.11 -27.95 12.26
CA SER A 80 -4.49 -28.19 12.71
C SER A 80 -4.73 -29.63 13.21
N SER A 81 -3.76 -30.53 13.04
CA SER A 81 -3.81 -31.94 13.46
C SER A 81 -2.82 -32.23 14.60
N TRP A 82 -2.18 -31.21 15.18
CA TRP A 82 -1.22 -31.39 16.25
C TRP A 82 -1.81 -32.08 17.48
N SER A 83 -1.08 -33.09 17.95
CA SER A 83 -1.33 -33.74 19.22
C SER A 83 -1.11 -32.79 20.41
N VAL A 84 -1.70 -33.12 21.56
CA VAL A 84 -1.51 -32.37 22.82
C VAL A 84 -0.03 -32.20 23.17
N ASP A 85 0.81 -33.20 22.89
CA ASP A 85 2.24 -33.13 23.16
C ASP A 85 3.00 -32.22 22.19
N GLU A 86 2.55 -32.13 20.93
CA GLU A 86 3.07 -31.16 19.96
C GLU A 86 2.73 -29.73 20.34
N VAL A 87 1.50 -29.49 20.79
CA VAL A 87 1.08 -28.18 21.31
C VAL A 87 1.89 -27.81 22.55
N LYS A 88 2.15 -28.76 23.45
CA LYS A 88 3.05 -28.53 24.61
C LYS A 88 4.48 -28.20 24.17
N ARG A 89 5.02 -28.87 23.14
CA ARG A 89 6.35 -28.55 22.59
C ARG A 89 6.39 -27.14 22.01
N PHE A 90 5.37 -26.77 21.24
CA PHE A 90 5.20 -25.42 20.72
C PHE A 90 5.13 -24.37 21.84
N ALA A 91 4.33 -24.61 22.87
CA ALA A 91 4.17 -23.70 24.01
C ALA A 91 5.48 -23.54 24.82
N ARG A 92 6.30 -24.58 24.91
CA ARG A 92 7.60 -24.55 25.60
C ARG A 92 8.69 -23.84 24.81
N SER A 93 8.64 -23.89 23.47
CA SER A 93 9.65 -23.27 22.62
C SER A 93 9.02 -22.66 21.37
N PHE A 94 8.62 -21.40 21.46
CA PHE A 94 7.96 -20.67 20.36
C PHE A 94 8.93 -20.21 19.26
N ASP A 95 10.16 -19.82 19.64
CA ASP A 95 11.13 -19.17 18.74
C ASP A 95 11.45 -19.95 17.46
N PRO A 96 11.62 -21.30 17.46
CA PRO A 96 11.88 -22.03 16.23
C PRO A 96 10.73 -21.94 15.22
N TYR A 97 9.49 -21.94 15.70
CA TYR A 97 8.29 -21.82 14.86
C TYR A 97 8.18 -20.42 14.29
N TYR A 98 8.37 -19.42 15.15
CA TYR A 98 8.42 -18.01 14.77
C TYR A 98 9.48 -17.75 13.70
N ASN A 99 10.73 -18.18 13.93
CA ASN A 99 11.85 -17.94 13.03
C ASN A 99 11.63 -18.56 11.64
N LYS A 100 10.96 -19.72 11.59
CA LYS A 100 10.60 -20.36 10.32
C LYS A 100 9.55 -19.56 9.55
N VAL A 101 8.53 -19.04 10.23
CA VAL A 101 7.51 -18.14 9.64
C VAL A 101 8.15 -16.84 9.16
N ASP A 102 8.97 -16.21 9.99
CA ASP A 102 9.67 -14.96 9.64
C ASP A 102 10.58 -15.14 8.43
N LYS A 103 11.28 -16.28 8.32
CA LYS A 103 12.10 -16.60 7.14
C LYS A 103 11.27 -16.67 5.85
N ILE A 104 10.03 -17.14 5.92
CA ILE A 104 9.10 -17.16 4.77
C ILE A 104 8.66 -15.73 4.44
N LEU A 105 8.23 -14.96 5.45
CA LEU A 105 7.64 -13.62 5.28
C LEU A 105 8.65 -12.53 4.91
N LEU A 106 9.90 -12.67 5.37
CA LEU A 106 11.00 -11.72 5.20
C LEU A 106 12.01 -12.16 4.14
N ASN A 107 11.60 -13.04 3.22
CA ASN A 107 12.49 -13.50 2.15
C ASN A 107 13.00 -12.33 1.28
N PRO A 108 14.33 -12.22 1.03
CA PRO A 108 14.90 -11.14 0.23
C PRO A 108 14.32 -11.01 -1.19
N LEU A 109 13.83 -12.12 -1.76
CA LEU A 109 13.26 -12.18 -3.10
C LEU A 109 11.75 -11.90 -3.13
N ARG A 110 11.08 -11.73 -1.99
CA ARG A 110 9.62 -11.52 -1.90
C ARG A 110 9.13 -10.41 -2.84
N LYS A 111 9.86 -9.28 -2.91
CA LYS A 111 9.54 -8.16 -3.81
C LYS A 111 9.49 -8.58 -5.29
N ARG A 112 10.36 -9.50 -5.70
CA ARG A 112 10.40 -10.00 -7.09
C ARG A 112 9.27 -10.96 -7.40
N TYR A 113 8.92 -11.87 -6.47
CA TYR A 113 7.75 -12.72 -6.64
C TYR A 113 6.45 -11.91 -6.70
N LEU A 114 6.32 -10.86 -5.88
CA LEU A 114 5.19 -9.92 -5.95
C LEU A 114 5.12 -9.21 -7.31
N GLN A 115 6.24 -8.71 -7.82
CA GLN A 115 6.29 -8.07 -9.14
C GLN A 115 5.96 -9.03 -10.28
N PHE A 116 6.42 -10.28 -10.17
CA PHE A 116 6.09 -11.35 -11.11
C PHE A 116 4.58 -11.64 -11.10
N ALA A 117 4.04 -12.03 -9.95
CA ALA A 117 2.64 -12.42 -9.80
C ALA A 117 1.69 -11.28 -10.20
N LYS A 118 2.03 -10.02 -9.87
CA LYS A 118 1.22 -8.84 -10.21
C LYS A 118 0.96 -8.69 -11.72
N ARG A 119 1.80 -9.24 -12.59
CA ARG A 119 1.59 -9.20 -14.06
C ARG A 119 0.43 -10.07 -14.54
N TYR A 120 0.08 -11.11 -13.77
CA TYR A 120 -0.92 -12.11 -14.17
C TYR A 120 -2.15 -12.12 -13.27
N ILE A 121 -2.15 -11.35 -12.17
CA ILE A 121 -3.12 -11.55 -11.08
C ILE A 121 -4.52 -10.97 -11.36
N ALA A 122 -4.65 -9.97 -12.24
CA ALA A 122 -5.90 -9.25 -12.44
C ALA A 122 -7.10 -10.16 -12.85
N PRO A 123 -6.96 -11.12 -13.80
CA PRO A 123 -8.00 -12.11 -14.08
C PRO A 123 -8.39 -12.95 -12.86
N PHE A 124 -7.43 -13.31 -12.01
CA PHE A 124 -7.68 -14.15 -10.84
C PHE A 124 -8.35 -13.40 -9.68
N ILE A 125 -8.11 -12.10 -9.55
CA ILE A 125 -8.89 -11.24 -8.64
C ILE A 125 -10.37 -11.26 -9.07
N LEU A 126 -10.63 -11.10 -10.37
CA LEU A 126 -11.99 -11.14 -10.91
C LEU A 126 -12.62 -12.53 -10.76
N LEU A 127 -11.86 -13.60 -10.98
CA LEU A 127 -12.30 -14.97 -10.75
C LEU A 127 -12.65 -15.23 -9.28
N ASN A 128 -11.84 -14.74 -8.33
CA ASN A 128 -12.14 -14.87 -6.90
C ASN A 128 -13.48 -14.21 -6.56
N LYS A 129 -13.77 -13.03 -7.13
CA LYS A 129 -15.06 -12.37 -6.93
C LYS A 129 -16.21 -13.09 -7.61
N LEU A 130 -15.99 -13.63 -8.80
CA LEU A 130 -16.96 -14.43 -9.50
C LEU A 130 -17.45 -15.59 -8.61
N VAL A 131 -16.51 -16.35 -8.05
CA VAL A 131 -16.78 -17.49 -7.15
C VAL A 131 -17.51 -17.05 -5.88
N ASN A 132 -17.10 -15.93 -5.28
CA ASN A 132 -17.69 -15.44 -4.02
C ASN A 132 -19.01 -14.66 -4.21
N SER A 133 -19.40 -14.33 -5.44
CA SER A 133 -20.59 -13.52 -5.70
C SER A 133 -21.92 -14.26 -5.52
N ASN A 134 -21.90 -15.60 -5.43
CA ASN A 134 -23.09 -16.47 -5.47
C ASN A 134 -24.02 -16.22 -6.68
N LYS A 135 -23.61 -15.42 -7.67
CA LYS A 135 -24.39 -15.05 -8.87
C LYS A 135 -24.31 -16.12 -9.98
N ILE A 136 -23.62 -17.24 -9.73
CA ILE A 136 -23.39 -18.28 -10.73
C ILE A 136 -23.94 -19.62 -10.29
N ASN A 137 -24.69 -20.22 -11.20
CA ASN A 137 -24.85 -21.67 -11.26
C ASN A 137 -23.85 -22.20 -12.31
N LEU A 138 -22.99 -23.13 -11.93
CA LEU A 138 -21.89 -23.62 -12.77
C LEU A 138 -22.37 -24.16 -14.14
N HIS A 139 -23.60 -24.67 -14.18
CA HIS A 139 -24.24 -25.13 -15.41
C HIS A 139 -24.49 -24.00 -16.44
N THR A 140 -24.89 -22.80 -16.00
CA THR A 140 -25.16 -21.67 -16.88
C THR A 140 -23.88 -21.09 -17.51
N VAL A 141 -22.73 -21.30 -16.87
CA VAL A 141 -21.40 -20.83 -17.34
C VAL A 141 -20.91 -21.64 -18.53
N GLN A 142 -21.20 -22.94 -18.57
CA GLN A 142 -20.81 -23.80 -19.69
C GLN A 142 -21.69 -23.59 -20.93
N GLU A 143 -22.98 -23.32 -20.75
CA GLU A 143 -23.94 -23.25 -21.87
C GLU A 143 -24.06 -21.87 -22.53
N LYS A 144 -23.71 -20.78 -21.83
CA LYS A 144 -23.95 -19.40 -22.30
C LYS A 144 -22.72 -18.49 -22.13
N PRO A 145 -21.67 -18.63 -22.95
CA PRO A 145 -20.43 -17.85 -22.82
C PRO A 145 -20.62 -16.33 -22.91
N ALA A 146 -21.64 -15.86 -23.64
CA ALA A 146 -21.98 -14.44 -23.71
C ALA A 146 -22.49 -13.88 -22.37
N LEU A 147 -23.26 -14.67 -21.60
CA LEU A 147 -23.75 -14.25 -20.28
C LEU A 147 -22.60 -14.18 -19.27
N LEU A 148 -21.68 -15.15 -19.29
CA LEU A 148 -20.48 -15.12 -18.47
C LEU A 148 -19.65 -13.85 -18.72
N LYS A 149 -19.44 -13.50 -19.99
CA LYS A 149 -18.68 -12.30 -20.36
C LYS A 149 -19.33 -11.02 -19.85
N ASN A 150 -20.65 -10.89 -19.96
CA ASN A 150 -21.38 -9.72 -19.44
C ASN A 150 -21.26 -9.63 -17.91
N LEU A 151 -21.39 -10.75 -17.20
CA LEU A 151 -21.23 -10.79 -15.74
C LEU A 151 -19.79 -10.43 -15.32
N LEU A 152 -18.78 -10.90 -16.04
CA LEU A 152 -17.37 -10.55 -15.78
C LEU A 152 -17.11 -9.05 -15.98
N VAL A 153 -17.73 -8.44 -17.00
CA VAL A 153 -17.63 -6.99 -17.21
C VAL A 153 -18.32 -6.22 -16.08
N GLU A 154 -19.51 -6.65 -15.65
CA GLU A 154 -20.21 -6.04 -14.50
C GLU A 154 -19.37 -6.11 -13.21
N LEU A 155 -18.81 -7.29 -12.90
CA LEU A 155 -17.97 -7.48 -11.73
C LEU A 155 -16.69 -6.66 -11.81
N TYR A 156 -16.08 -6.53 -13.00
CA TYR A 156 -14.92 -5.66 -13.19
C TYR A 156 -15.26 -4.19 -12.96
N ASP A 157 -16.40 -3.71 -13.47
CA ASP A 157 -16.82 -2.32 -13.28
C ASP A 157 -17.13 -2.04 -11.79
N GLN A 158 -17.73 -3.00 -11.08
CA GLN A 158 -17.90 -2.95 -9.61
C GLN A 158 -16.53 -2.86 -8.90
N GLU A 159 -15.53 -3.64 -9.33
CA GLU A 159 -14.17 -3.58 -8.77
C GLU A 159 -13.52 -2.22 -8.91
N VAL A 160 -13.64 -1.63 -10.09
CA VAL A 160 -13.06 -0.32 -10.36
C VAL A 160 -13.71 0.73 -9.46
N VAL A 161 -15.03 0.67 -9.25
CA VAL A 161 -15.75 1.58 -8.36
C VAL A 161 -15.32 1.38 -6.91
N GLU A 162 -15.27 0.15 -6.41
CA GLU A 162 -14.82 -0.15 -5.04
C GLU A 162 -13.36 0.28 -4.81
N ALA A 163 -12.47 0.00 -5.77
CA ALA A 163 -11.07 0.40 -5.71
C ALA A 163 -10.96 1.94 -5.66
N ARG A 164 -11.72 2.65 -6.49
CA ARG A 164 -11.78 4.12 -6.50
C ARG A 164 -12.29 4.67 -5.17
N GLN A 165 -13.34 4.09 -4.58
CA GLN A 165 -13.86 4.51 -3.28
C GLN A 165 -12.88 4.23 -2.14
N LYS A 166 -12.18 3.08 -2.15
CA LYS A 166 -11.11 2.77 -1.18
C LYS A 166 -9.97 3.79 -1.28
N VAL A 167 -9.57 4.13 -2.50
CA VAL A 167 -8.60 5.19 -2.79
C VAL A 167 -9.06 6.52 -2.19
N TRP A 168 -10.26 7.00 -2.54
CA TRP A 168 -10.74 8.29 -2.03
C TRP A 168 -10.87 8.33 -0.51
N ARG A 169 -11.37 7.27 0.13
CA ARG A 169 -11.42 7.19 1.60
C ARG A 169 -10.02 7.22 2.23
N GLY A 170 -9.05 6.56 1.62
CA GLY A 170 -7.65 6.61 2.04
C GLY A 170 -7.06 8.02 1.88
N THR A 171 -7.28 8.63 0.70
CA THR A 171 -6.82 9.99 0.38
C THR A 171 -7.40 11.01 1.34
N THR A 172 -8.71 11.00 1.61
CA THR A 172 -9.34 11.99 2.49
C THR A 172 -8.88 11.85 3.93
N ARG A 173 -8.77 10.63 4.45
CA ARG A 173 -8.26 10.39 5.82
C ARG A 173 -6.81 10.85 5.97
N ALA A 174 -5.94 10.50 5.03
CA ALA A 174 -4.55 10.91 5.09
C ALA A 174 -4.38 12.43 4.85
N LEU A 175 -5.21 13.05 4.00
CA LEU A 175 -5.25 14.50 3.81
C LEU A 175 -5.62 15.23 5.10
N LEU A 176 -6.72 14.81 5.75
CA LEU A 176 -7.17 15.38 7.02
C LEU A 176 -6.10 15.23 8.09
N PHE A 177 -5.52 14.03 8.21
CA PHE A 177 -4.46 13.75 9.17
C PHE A 177 -3.22 14.63 8.95
N VAL A 178 -2.71 14.71 7.71
CA VAL A 178 -1.54 15.53 7.37
C VAL A 178 -1.82 17.01 7.64
N PHE A 179 -2.98 17.50 7.23
CA PHE A 179 -3.36 18.89 7.43
C PHE A 179 -3.47 19.26 8.92
N LEU A 180 -4.19 18.46 9.71
CA LEU A 180 -4.35 18.68 11.15
C LEU A 180 -3.02 18.60 11.89
N THR A 181 -2.18 17.62 11.56
CA THR A 181 -0.85 17.47 12.18
C THR A 181 0.03 18.66 11.83
N LYS A 182 -0.04 19.17 10.59
CA LYS A 182 0.77 20.31 10.16
C LYS A 182 0.34 21.61 10.82
N ILE A 183 -0.97 21.87 10.93
CA ILE A 183 -1.49 23.01 11.70
C ILE A 183 -1.02 22.92 13.16
N SER A 184 -1.12 21.74 13.75
CA SER A 184 -0.71 21.53 15.14
C SER A 184 0.77 21.80 15.36
N LEU A 185 1.64 21.26 14.50
CA LEU A 185 3.09 21.50 14.53
C LEU A 185 3.43 22.96 14.25
N ALA A 186 2.69 23.62 13.37
CA ALA A 186 2.87 25.04 13.09
C ALA A 186 2.64 25.87 14.36
N PHE A 187 1.56 25.61 15.11
CA PHE A 187 1.28 26.32 16.36
C PHE A 187 2.20 25.94 17.53
N ILE A 188 2.57 24.66 17.66
CA ILE A 188 3.37 24.18 18.80
C ILE A 188 4.86 24.46 18.62
N LEU A 189 5.38 24.33 17.40
CA LEU A 189 6.82 24.39 17.13
C LEU A 189 7.18 25.54 16.20
N GLU A 190 6.62 25.62 15.00
CA GLU A 190 7.10 26.59 13.99
C GLU A 190 6.91 28.04 14.45
N VAL A 191 5.71 28.41 14.92
CA VAL A 191 5.40 29.77 15.37
C VAL A 191 6.23 30.19 16.60
N PRO A 192 6.34 29.39 17.67
CA PRO A 192 7.19 29.73 18.81
C PRO A 192 8.68 29.84 18.43
N VAL A 193 9.18 28.96 17.58
CA VAL A 193 10.58 28.95 17.15
C VAL A 193 10.89 30.14 16.25
N ASP A 194 10.02 30.48 15.31
CA ASP A 194 10.14 31.70 14.50
C ASP A 194 10.17 32.94 15.39
N ARG A 195 9.23 33.04 16.33
CA ARG A 195 9.20 34.20 17.23
C ARG A 195 10.46 34.29 18.11
N PHE A 196 11.02 33.16 18.53
CA PHE A 196 12.22 33.11 19.37
C PHE A 196 13.51 33.40 18.58
N LEU A 197 13.65 32.88 17.36
CA LEU A 197 14.87 33.00 16.57
C LEU A 197 14.91 34.25 15.69
N THR A 198 13.80 34.58 15.02
CA THR A 198 13.74 35.67 14.03
C THR A 198 12.97 36.89 14.50
N GLY A 199 12.27 36.82 15.64
CA GLY A 199 11.48 37.92 16.20
C GLY A 199 10.16 38.22 15.47
N GLU A 200 10.09 37.87 14.18
CA GLU A 200 8.92 37.99 13.32
C GLU A 200 8.46 36.64 12.78
N ILE A 201 7.17 36.53 12.50
CA ILE A 201 6.56 35.35 11.87
C ILE A 201 6.50 35.58 10.37
N ASN A 202 7.20 34.74 9.60
CA ASN A 202 7.07 34.76 8.16
C ASN A 202 5.79 34.02 7.74
N TYR A 203 4.69 34.77 7.62
CA TYR A 203 3.38 34.24 7.23
C TYR A 203 3.39 33.53 5.87
N LEU A 204 4.26 33.96 4.94
CA LEU A 204 4.40 33.31 3.63
C LEU A 204 5.03 31.93 3.78
N SER A 205 6.11 31.81 4.54
CA SER A 205 6.76 30.52 4.82
C SER A 205 5.80 29.57 5.55
N LEU A 206 5.13 30.06 6.60
CA LEU A 206 4.15 29.30 7.37
C LEU A 206 3.00 28.81 6.48
N GLY A 207 2.44 29.71 5.65
CA GLY A 207 1.36 29.40 4.73
C GLY A 207 1.76 28.32 3.71
N ILE A 208 2.90 28.48 3.04
CA ILE A 208 3.39 27.46 2.09
C ILE A 208 3.62 26.13 2.80
N ASN A 209 4.20 26.14 4.00
CA ASN A 209 4.48 24.91 4.75
C ASN A 209 3.19 24.17 5.15
N VAL A 210 2.13 24.90 5.50
CA VAL A 210 0.84 24.33 5.90
C VAL A 210 0.03 23.85 4.70
N TYR A 211 -0.03 24.62 3.62
CA TYR A 211 -0.95 24.35 2.51
C TYR A 211 -0.34 23.50 1.38
N LEU A 212 0.97 23.58 1.14
CA LEU A 212 1.57 22.90 -0.01
C LEU A 212 1.45 21.37 0.08
N PRO A 213 1.78 20.69 1.20
CA PRO A 213 1.66 19.22 1.24
C PRO A 213 0.21 18.72 1.00
N PRO A 214 -0.83 19.26 1.67
CA PRO A 214 -2.22 18.94 1.34
C PRO A 214 -2.59 19.18 -0.12
N LEU A 215 -2.14 20.30 -0.69
CA LEU A 215 -2.40 20.65 -2.10
C LEU A 215 -1.77 19.62 -3.04
N LEU A 216 -0.51 19.22 -2.80
CA LEU A 216 0.16 18.18 -3.58
C LEU A 216 -0.60 16.86 -3.54
N MET A 217 -1.18 16.52 -2.39
CA MET A 217 -1.98 15.30 -2.22
C MET A 217 -3.30 15.37 -3.01
N LEU A 218 -3.99 16.51 -2.96
CA LEU A 218 -5.23 16.73 -3.70
C LEU A 218 -4.99 16.63 -5.20
N VAL A 219 -3.95 17.32 -5.67
CA VAL A 219 -3.47 17.27 -7.06
C VAL A 219 -3.16 15.83 -7.48
N ALA A 220 -2.38 15.10 -6.68
CA ALA A 220 -2.06 13.72 -7.00
C ALA A 220 -3.30 12.80 -7.02
N GLY A 221 -4.27 13.04 -6.13
CA GLY A 221 -5.53 12.29 -6.07
C GLY A 221 -6.44 12.52 -7.28
N THR A 222 -6.49 13.74 -7.82
CA THR A 222 -7.27 14.06 -9.03
C THR A 222 -6.58 13.54 -10.30
N PHE A 223 -5.24 13.47 -10.32
CA PHE A 223 -4.47 12.91 -11.43
C PHE A 223 -4.43 11.38 -11.48
N VAL A 224 -5.10 10.67 -10.56
CA VAL A 224 -5.25 9.21 -10.63
C VAL A 224 -6.19 8.84 -11.79
N LYS A 225 -5.61 8.54 -12.95
CA LYS A 225 -6.36 8.01 -14.10
C LYS A 225 -6.96 6.65 -13.74
N ALA A 226 -8.27 6.51 -13.95
CA ALA A 226 -8.93 5.21 -13.91
C ALA A 226 -8.34 4.28 -14.99
N PRO A 227 -8.41 2.94 -14.81
CA PRO A 227 -8.06 2.00 -15.86
C PRO A 227 -8.81 2.32 -17.17
N PRO A 228 -8.17 2.22 -18.35
CA PRO A 228 -8.85 2.40 -19.62
C PRO A 228 -10.11 1.55 -19.75
N ALA A 229 -11.17 2.07 -20.37
CA ALA A 229 -12.42 1.33 -20.59
C ALA A 229 -12.21 0.01 -21.36
N GLN A 230 -11.16 -0.07 -22.19
CA GLN A 230 -10.79 -1.30 -22.90
C GLN A 230 -10.33 -2.43 -21.96
N ASN A 231 -9.83 -2.11 -20.75
CA ASN A 231 -9.35 -3.12 -19.81
C ASN A 231 -10.45 -4.07 -19.33
N ARG A 232 -11.70 -3.62 -19.20
CA ARG A 232 -12.80 -4.50 -18.78
C ARG A 232 -12.97 -5.69 -19.72
N MET A 233 -12.85 -5.44 -21.03
CA MET A 233 -12.93 -6.48 -22.06
C MET A 233 -11.69 -7.38 -22.03
N VAL A 234 -10.49 -6.78 -21.96
CA VAL A 234 -9.23 -7.54 -21.90
C VAL A 234 -9.18 -8.47 -20.68
N VAL A 235 -9.68 -8.01 -19.53
CA VAL A 235 -9.73 -8.82 -18.29
C VAL A 235 -10.80 -9.90 -18.37
N ALA A 236 -12.01 -9.58 -18.84
CA ALA A 236 -13.06 -10.57 -19.03
C ALA A 236 -12.66 -11.67 -20.05
N ASP A 237 -11.99 -11.30 -21.13
CA ASP A 237 -11.49 -12.23 -22.14
C ASP A 237 -10.36 -13.12 -21.57
N ALA A 238 -9.48 -12.55 -20.74
CA ALA A 238 -8.45 -13.35 -20.08
C ALA A 238 -9.04 -14.36 -19.08
N VAL A 239 -10.07 -14.00 -18.32
CA VAL A 239 -10.76 -14.96 -17.44
C VAL A 239 -11.42 -16.07 -18.26
N SER A 240 -12.12 -15.73 -19.34
CA SER A 240 -12.71 -16.72 -20.25
C SER A 240 -11.64 -17.66 -20.82
N ASN A 241 -10.51 -17.13 -21.27
CA ASN A 241 -9.41 -17.95 -21.80
C ASN A 241 -8.79 -18.87 -20.75
N ILE A 242 -8.68 -18.42 -19.50
CA ILE A 242 -8.23 -19.26 -18.38
C ILE A 242 -9.23 -20.40 -18.16
N LEU A 243 -10.54 -20.11 -18.11
CA LEU A 243 -11.57 -21.12 -17.83
C LEU A 243 -11.74 -22.17 -18.94
N TYR A 244 -11.65 -21.78 -20.21
CA TYR A 244 -11.92 -22.67 -21.35
C TYR A 244 -10.66 -23.27 -21.99
N HIS A 245 -9.51 -22.61 -21.89
CA HIS A 245 -8.31 -22.99 -22.65
C HIS A 245 -7.06 -23.14 -21.77
N ASP A 246 -7.16 -22.88 -20.46
CA ASP A 246 -6.07 -22.98 -19.48
C ASP A 246 -4.79 -22.25 -19.92
N LYS A 247 -4.96 -21.13 -20.63
CA LYS A 247 -3.89 -20.34 -21.25
C LYS A 247 -3.87 -18.92 -20.73
N ILE A 248 -2.67 -18.47 -20.37
CA ILE A 248 -2.33 -17.08 -20.03
C ILE A 248 -1.28 -16.57 -21.01
N ASN A 249 -1.37 -15.29 -21.40
CA ASN A 249 -0.43 -14.66 -22.34
C ASN A 249 1.06 -14.96 -22.01
N ASN A 250 1.79 -15.44 -23.03
CA ASN A 250 3.12 -16.06 -22.98
C ASN A 250 4.29 -15.08 -22.78
N SER A 251 4.23 -14.13 -21.84
CA SER A 251 5.45 -13.40 -21.46
C SER A 251 6.19 -14.19 -20.39
N THR A 252 7.43 -14.62 -20.66
CA THR A 252 8.27 -15.30 -19.65
C THR A 252 8.97 -14.28 -18.76
N PHE A 253 9.08 -14.55 -17.45
CA PHE A 253 9.75 -13.67 -16.50
C PHE A 253 10.84 -14.41 -15.74
N VAL A 254 12.01 -13.80 -15.63
CA VAL A 254 13.17 -14.41 -15.01
C VAL A 254 13.36 -13.85 -13.61
N ILE A 255 13.24 -14.72 -12.60
CA ILE A 255 13.57 -14.42 -11.21
C ILE A 255 15.06 -14.75 -11.01
N LYS A 256 15.90 -13.70 -11.00
CA LYS A 256 17.36 -13.78 -10.74
C LYS A 256 17.71 -12.86 -9.58
N LYS A 257 18.69 -13.19 -8.72
CA LYS A 257 19.36 -12.20 -7.85
C LYS A 257 19.95 -11.06 -8.70
N LYS A 258 19.95 -9.80 -8.21
CA LYS A 258 20.51 -8.66 -8.96
C LYS A 258 21.97 -9.04 -9.28
N LYS A 259 22.32 -9.22 -10.56
CA LYS A 259 23.72 -9.33 -10.95
C LYS A 259 24.36 -7.96 -10.67
N THR A 260 25.59 -7.96 -10.17
CA THR A 260 26.44 -6.77 -10.13
C THR A 260 26.55 -6.19 -11.55
N GLY A 261 26.42 -4.86 -11.65
CA GLY A 261 25.92 -4.12 -12.81
C GLY A 261 26.63 -4.34 -14.14
N SER A 262 25.88 -4.14 -15.22
CA SER A 262 26.46 -3.73 -16.50
C SER A 262 26.82 -2.24 -16.42
N GLY A 263 27.87 -1.78 -17.10
CA GLY A 263 28.31 -0.37 -16.99
C GLY A 263 27.23 0.67 -17.34
N LEU A 264 26.19 0.29 -18.10
CA LEU A 264 25.02 1.14 -18.37
C LEU A 264 24.08 1.28 -17.17
N GLU A 265 23.83 0.20 -16.43
CA GLU A 265 22.99 0.26 -15.22
C GLU A 265 23.64 1.14 -14.14
N ASP A 266 24.95 1.02 -13.97
CA ASP A 266 25.72 1.84 -13.02
C ASP A 266 25.70 3.32 -13.42
N PHE A 267 25.77 3.64 -14.72
CA PHE A 267 25.60 5.01 -15.21
C PHE A 267 24.23 5.60 -14.86
N PHE A 268 23.14 4.84 -15.06
CA PHE A 268 21.80 5.31 -14.71
C PHE A 268 21.60 5.46 -13.20
N ASP A 269 22.18 4.58 -12.38
CA ASP A 269 22.14 4.70 -10.92
C ASP A 269 22.89 5.97 -10.46
N VAL A 270 24.06 6.29 -11.04
CA VAL A 270 24.81 7.53 -10.77
C VAL A 270 24.05 8.76 -11.24
N PHE A 271 23.50 8.74 -12.47
CA PHE A 271 22.69 9.84 -12.99
C PHE A 271 21.48 10.11 -12.09
N TYR A 272 20.80 9.06 -11.64
CA TYR A 272 19.68 9.16 -10.72
C TYR A 272 20.08 9.80 -9.38
N LEU A 273 21.22 9.41 -8.80
CA LEU A 273 21.74 9.99 -7.57
C LEU A 273 22.06 11.48 -7.73
N LEU A 274 22.73 11.85 -8.83
CA LEU A 274 23.07 13.24 -9.12
C LEU A 274 21.81 14.10 -9.33
N PHE A 275 20.86 13.61 -10.13
CA PHE A 275 19.58 14.29 -10.35
C PHE A 275 18.80 14.46 -9.04
N SER A 276 18.74 13.40 -8.22
CA SER A 276 18.07 13.46 -6.91
C SER A 276 18.72 14.49 -6.00
N GLY A 277 20.06 14.52 -5.94
CA GLY A 277 20.81 15.53 -5.19
C GLY A 277 20.53 16.95 -5.68
N LEU A 278 20.50 17.16 -7.00
CA LEU A 278 20.17 18.45 -7.62
C LEU A 278 18.77 18.91 -7.22
N VAL A 279 17.76 18.04 -7.33
CA VAL A 279 16.38 18.36 -6.94
C VAL A 279 16.30 18.75 -5.47
N LEU A 280 16.92 17.97 -4.57
CA LEU A 280 16.89 18.25 -3.12
C LEU A 280 17.58 19.58 -2.80
N VAL A 281 18.78 19.83 -3.33
CA VAL A 281 19.52 21.09 -3.13
C VAL A 281 18.75 22.27 -3.73
N GLY A 282 18.15 22.10 -4.91
CA GLY A 282 17.33 23.12 -5.56
C GLY A 282 16.13 23.52 -4.69
N VAL A 283 15.43 22.54 -4.13
CA VAL A 283 14.31 22.80 -3.21
C VAL A 283 14.78 23.47 -1.92
N VAL A 284 15.89 23.03 -1.32
CA VAL A 284 16.45 23.70 -0.13
C VAL A 284 16.79 25.16 -0.43
N ARG A 285 17.47 25.44 -1.56
CA ARG A 285 17.79 26.82 -1.96
C ARG A 285 16.55 27.67 -2.21
N LEU A 286 15.51 27.09 -2.84
CA LEU A 286 14.24 27.77 -3.04
C LEU A 286 13.57 28.11 -1.69
N LEU A 287 13.55 27.18 -0.74
CA LEU A 287 12.97 27.43 0.58
C LEU A 287 13.76 28.49 1.37
N LEU A 288 15.10 28.46 1.29
CA LEU A 288 15.94 29.49 1.89
C LEU A 288 15.69 30.87 1.27
N TYR A 289 15.49 30.95 -0.05
CA TYR A 289 15.09 32.18 -0.74
C TYR A 289 13.73 32.71 -0.29
N LEU A 290 12.80 31.80 0.08
CA LEU A 290 11.51 32.15 0.67
C LEU A 290 11.59 32.43 2.18
N HIS A 291 12.80 32.56 2.73
CA HIS A 291 13.08 32.82 4.14
C HIS A 291 12.47 31.76 5.08
N PHE A 292 12.49 30.49 4.69
CA PHE A 292 12.17 29.41 5.61
C PHE A 292 13.28 29.23 6.63
N ASN A 293 12.90 29.10 7.91
CA ASN A 293 13.83 28.70 8.95
C ASN A 293 14.25 27.21 8.76
N PHE A 294 15.33 26.79 9.43
CA PHE A 294 15.84 25.42 9.34
C PHE A 294 14.84 24.33 9.76
N LEU A 295 14.10 24.55 10.85
CA LEU A 295 13.06 23.64 11.34
C LEU A 295 11.92 23.48 10.32
N SER A 296 11.45 24.59 9.74
CA SER A 296 10.40 24.64 8.72
C SER A 296 10.84 23.92 7.45
N ILE A 297 12.11 24.01 7.04
CA ILE A 297 12.67 23.23 5.94
C ILE A 297 12.61 21.72 6.26
N ILE A 298 13.07 21.30 7.43
CA ILE A 298 13.01 19.88 7.83
C ILE A 298 11.57 19.36 7.81
N LEU A 299 10.65 20.09 8.44
CA LEU A 299 9.25 19.70 8.50
C LEU A 299 8.62 19.70 7.10
N PHE A 300 8.95 20.66 6.24
CA PHE A 300 8.51 20.67 4.85
C PHE A 300 8.94 19.40 4.11
N PHE A 301 10.23 19.05 4.18
CA PHE A 301 10.75 17.84 3.53
C PHE A 301 10.09 16.56 4.06
N PHE A 302 9.88 16.48 5.38
CA PHE A 302 9.18 15.35 5.99
C PHE A 302 7.76 15.20 5.42
N PHE A 303 6.96 16.27 5.43
CA PHE A 303 5.57 16.21 4.98
C PHE A 303 5.45 16.00 3.47
N VAL A 304 6.23 16.70 2.66
CA VAL A 304 6.24 16.49 1.20
C VAL A 304 6.63 15.05 0.89
N SER A 305 7.64 14.49 1.56
CA SER A 305 8.05 13.10 1.36
C SER A 305 6.93 12.10 1.70
N VAL A 306 6.34 12.23 2.89
CA VAL A 306 5.24 11.35 3.34
C VAL A 306 4.03 11.44 2.41
N VAL A 307 3.63 12.66 2.04
CA VAL A 307 2.53 12.89 1.10
C VAL A 307 2.84 12.32 -0.28
N SER A 308 4.02 12.59 -0.84
CA SER A 308 4.42 12.06 -2.15
C SER A 308 4.39 10.53 -2.16
N PHE A 309 4.86 9.88 -1.08
CA PHE A 309 4.77 8.43 -0.93
C PHE A 309 3.33 7.94 -0.86
N PHE A 310 2.46 8.57 -0.07
CA PHE A 310 1.05 8.19 0.00
C PHE A 310 0.34 8.37 -1.33
N SER A 311 0.56 9.50 -2.01
CA SER A 311 0.05 9.79 -3.35
C SER A 311 0.48 8.72 -4.37
N PHE A 312 1.76 8.34 -4.36
CA PHE A 312 2.26 7.25 -5.18
C PHE A 312 1.57 5.92 -4.85
N ARG A 313 1.47 5.58 -3.56
CA ARG A 313 0.81 4.35 -3.09
C ARG A 313 -0.65 4.30 -3.56
N ILE A 314 -1.39 5.40 -3.40
CA ILE A 314 -2.78 5.55 -3.84
C ILE A 314 -2.91 5.27 -5.34
N ARG A 315 -2.07 5.89 -6.18
CA ARG A 315 -2.06 5.66 -7.64
C ARG A 315 -1.81 4.19 -7.98
N THR A 316 -0.85 3.55 -7.31
CA THR A 316 -0.53 2.13 -7.58
C THR A 316 -1.65 1.16 -7.20
N MET A 317 -2.50 1.51 -6.23
CA MET A 317 -3.69 0.73 -5.86
C MET A 317 -4.80 0.87 -6.91
N ALA A 318 -5.01 2.07 -7.46
CA ALA A 318 -6.00 2.30 -8.51
C ALA A 318 -5.68 1.57 -9.83
N LEU A 319 -4.40 1.39 -10.14
CA LEU A 319 -3.93 0.70 -11.35
C LEU A 319 -3.73 -0.81 -11.18
N GLU A 320 -4.06 -1.38 -10.01
CA GLU A 320 -3.82 -2.80 -9.74
C GLU A 320 -4.64 -3.74 -10.64
N LEU A 321 -5.82 -3.30 -11.09
CA LEU A 321 -6.70 -4.05 -11.99
C LEU A 321 -6.40 -3.81 -13.48
N ALA A 322 -5.47 -2.92 -13.80
CA ALA A 322 -5.16 -2.56 -15.18
C ALA A 322 -4.15 -3.54 -15.80
N MET A 323 -4.63 -4.46 -16.65
CA MET A 323 -3.74 -5.32 -17.44
C MET A 323 -3.01 -4.56 -18.56
N ARG A 324 -3.69 -3.61 -19.22
CA ARG A 324 -3.02 -2.60 -20.04
C ARG A 324 -2.97 -1.32 -19.24
N ARG A 325 -1.75 -0.85 -18.93
CA ARG A 325 -1.59 0.49 -18.38
C ARG A 325 -2.04 1.47 -19.46
N ALA A 326 -2.84 2.48 -19.08
CA ALA A 326 -2.94 3.67 -19.91
C ALA A 326 -1.52 4.17 -20.14
N GLY A 327 -1.17 4.62 -21.36
CA GLY A 327 0.11 5.28 -21.56
C GLY A 327 0.23 6.40 -20.53
N ASP A 328 1.25 6.32 -19.67
CA ASP A 328 1.62 7.44 -18.83
C ASP A 328 2.01 8.57 -19.78
N GLY A 329 1.29 9.68 -19.76
CA GLY A 329 1.63 10.81 -20.63
C GLY A 329 3.04 11.29 -20.27
N GLY A 330 3.83 11.73 -21.25
CA GLY A 330 5.22 12.14 -21.02
C GLY A 330 5.39 13.11 -19.84
N LEU A 331 4.46 14.06 -19.69
CA LEU A 331 4.44 15.00 -18.55
C LEU A 331 4.29 14.29 -17.19
N THR A 332 3.43 13.28 -17.09
CA THR A 332 3.22 12.55 -15.82
C THR A 332 4.47 11.79 -15.40
N SER A 333 5.21 11.22 -16.35
CA SER A 333 6.46 10.51 -16.07
C SER A 333 7.56 11.45 -15.59
N TRP A 334 7.66 12.65 -16.16
CA TRP A 334 8.62 13.67 -15.73
C TRP A 334 8.32 14.19 -14.31
N VAL A 335 7.04 14.46 -14.01
CA VAL A 335 6.62 14.87 -12.66
C VAL A 335 6.94 13.76 -11.65
N GLU A 336 6.63 12.51 -11.95
CA GLU A 336 6.98 11.39 -11.07
C GLU A 336 8.48 11.25 -10.86
N PHE A 337 9.28 11.45 -11.91
CA PHE A 337 10.74 11.42 -11.81
C PHE A 337 11.28 12.53 -10.90
N PHE A 338 10.74 13.75 -11.01
CA PHE A 338 11.07 14.86 -10.12
C PHE A 338 10.73 14.59 -8.65
N PHE A 339 9.56 13.99 -8.38
CA PHE A 339 9.13 13.65 -7.01
C PHE A 339 9.74 12.35 -6.47
N LEU A 340 10.45 11.58 -7.29
CA LEU A 340 11.02 10.29 -6.91
C LEU A 340 11.91 10.33 -5.64
N PRO A 341 12.79 11.34 -5.43
CA PRO A 341 13.57 11.45 -4.20
C PRO A 341 12.70 11.58 -2.94
N PHE A 342 11.61 12.35 -3.02
CA PHE A 342 10.63 12.54 -1.95
C PHE A 342 9.82 11.26 -1.71
N ILE A 343 9.40 10.58 -2.78
CA ILE A 343 8.68 9.30 -2.69
C ILE A 343 9.54 8.24 -1.99
N GLN A 344 10.82 8.14 -2.33
CA GLN A 344 11.75 7.19 -1.70
C GLN A 344 11.97 7.52 -0.23
N THR A 345 12.18 8.80 0.09
CA THR A 345 12.33 9.26 1.48
C THR A 345 11.07 8.96 2.29
N GLY A 346 9.90 9.29 1.76
CA GLY A 346 8.61 9.03 2.40
C GLY A 346 8.33 7.54 2.59
N LYS A 347 8.75 6.70 1.64
CA LYS A 347 8.68 5.25 1.78
C LYS A 347 9.53 4.75 2.94
N LEU A 348 10.78 5.22 3.05
CA LEU A 348 11.68 4.84 4.15
C LEU A 348 11.11 5.28 5.50
N ILE A 349 10.57 6.49 5.57
CA ILE A 349 9.86 7.01 6.76
C ILE A 349 8.69 6.08 7.08
N SER A 350 7.78 5.83 6.13
CA SER A 350 6.59 5.01 6.39
C SER A 350 6.91 3.56 6.77
N GLU A 351 7.92 2.94 6.13
CA GLU A 351 8.32 1.56 6.43
C GLU A 351 8.95 1.44 7.82
N LYS A 352 9.75 2.41 8.24
CA LYS A 352 10.32 2.43 9.60
C LYS A 352 9.27 2.78 10.66
N PHE A 353 8.42 3.75 10.38
CA PHE A 353 7.42 4.25 11.33
C PHE A 353 6.34 3.20 11.63
N ALA A 354 5.97 2.36 10.65
CA ALA A 354 5.04 1.25 10.84
C ALA A 354 5.58 0.13 11.75
N GLN A 355 6.90 0.07 11.99
CA GLN A 355 7.55 -0.96 12.80
C GLN A 355 7.87 -0.49 14.23
N SER A 356 7.89 0.82 14.48
CA SER A 356 8.30 1.40 15.76
C SER A 356 7.10 1.77 16.64
N ASN A 357 6.76 0.89 17.59
CA ASN A 357 5.77 1.10 18.65
C ASN A 357 5.94 2.44 19.43
N PRO A 358 7.17 2.94 19.73
CA PRO A 358 7.36 4.23 20.40
C PRO A 358 6.89 5.44 19.59
N PHE A 359 6.85 5.33 18.25
CA PHE A 359 6.40 6.42 17.39
C PHE A 359 4.89 6.55 17.38
N ILE A 360 4.12 5.46 17.49
CA ILE A 360 2.67 5.51 17.68
C ILE A 360 2.34 6.25 18.98
N LEU A 361 3.10 5.96 20.05
CA LEU A 361 2.97 6.66 21.34
C LEU A 361 3.36 8.15 21.24
N ALA A 362 4.40 8.48 20.48
CA ALA A 362 4.79 9.87 20.21
C ALA A 362 3.78 10.60 19.32
N LEU A 363 3.16 9.90 18.35
CA LEU A 363 2.15 10.41 17.44
C LEU A 363 0.82 10.64 18.17
N ASP A 364 0.41 9.73 19.04
CA ASP A 364 -0.73 9.92 19.94
C ASP A 364 -0.50 11.15 20.82
N PHE A 365 0.69 11.31 21.40
CA PHE A 365 1.03 12.53 22.14
C PHE A 365 1.02 13.81 21.27
N LEU A 366 1.60 13.74 20.06
CA LEU A 366 1.65 14.85 19.09
C LEU A 366 0.30 15.23 18.50
N ILE A 367 -0.68 14.33 18.50
CA ILE A 367 -2.04 14.56 18.00
C ILE A 367 -2.97 14.94 19.15
N GLU A 368 -2.93 14.19 20.26
CA GLU A 368 -3.84 14.32 21.38
C GLU A 368 -3.64 15.64 22.14
N ALA A 369 -2.39 16.08 22.33
CA ALA A 369 -2.10 17.36 22.99
C ALA A 369 -2.61 18.60 22.22
N PRO A 370 -2.36 18.75 20.91
CA PRO A 370 -2.94 19.86 20.14
C PRO A 370 -4.44 19.70 19.93
N PHE A 371 -4.96 18.49 19.72
CA PHE A 371 -6.40 18.28 19.58
C PHE A 371 -7.15 18.71 20.85
N LYS A 372 -6.64 18.36 22.04
CA LYS A 372 -7.16 18.87 23.33
C LYS A 372 -7.10 20.41 23.41
N SER A 373 -6.04 21.01 22.87
CA SER A 373 -5.88 22.48 22.87
C SER A 373 -6.88 23.17 21.93
N ILE A 374 -7.07 22.64 20.73
CA ILE A 374 -8.09 23.12 19.77
C ILE A 374 -9.50 22.95 20.37
N MET A 375 -9.78 21.80 21.00
CA MET A 375 -11.09 21.59 21.62
C MET A 375 -11.38 22.55 22.77
N LYS A 376 -10.35 22.90 23.54
CA LYS A 376 -10.46 23.93 24.59
C LYS A 376 -10.81 25.30 23.99
N ILE A 377 -10.18 25.68 22.87
CA ILE A 377 -10.48 26.93 22.16
C ILE A 377 -11.91 26.93 21.59
N LEU A 378 -12.33 25.83 20.96
CA LEU A 378 -13.71 25.70 20.46
C LEU A 378 -14.74 25.77 21.59
N GLY A 379 -14.45 25.16 22.74
CA GLY A 379 -15.30 25.27 23.93
C GLY A 379 -15.44 26.71 24.43
N LEU A 380 -14.34 27.48 24.42
CA LEU A 380 -14.37 28.91 24.75
C LEU A 380 -15.19 29.73 23.74
N TRP A 381 -15.06 29.42 22.45
CA TRP A 381 -15.83 30.06 21.39
C TRP A 381 -17.33 29.81 21.51
N PHE A 382 -17.74 28.57 21.79
CA PHE A 382 -19.16 28.25 22.02
C PHE A 382 -19.71 28.97 23.25
N LYS A 383 -18.93 29.06 24.34
CA LYS A 383 -19.32 29.84 25.52
C LYS A 383 -19.50 31.32 25.19
N PHE A 384 -18.60 31.90 24.38
CA PHE A 384 -18.71 33.29 23.93
C PHE A 384 -19.96 33.54 23.08
N ILE A 385 -20.26 32.64 22.11
CA ILE A 385 -21.47 32.75 21.29
C ILE A 385 -22.73 32.65 22.16
N ASN A 386 -22.76 31.72 23.11
CA ASN A 386 -23.91 31.58 24.00
C ASN A 386 -24.09 32.82 24.88
N ALA A 387 -23.02 33.36 25.47
CA ALA A 387 -23.08 34.61 26.23
C ALA A 387 -23.57 35.80 25.37
N LYS A 388 -23.15 35.88 24.10
CA LYS A 388 -23.63 36.91 23.18
C LYS A 388 -25.09 36.73 22.77
N LYS A 389 -25.60 35.50 22.71
CA LYS A 389 -27.02 35.24 22.48
C LYS A 389 -27.86 35.64 23.69
N GLU A 390 -27.41 35.32 24.89
CA GLU A 390 -28.06 35.71 26.15
C GLU A 390 -28.13 37.24 26.31
N GLU A 391 -27.09 37.99 25.87
CA GLU A 391 -27.12 39.46 25.84
C GLU A 391 -28.13 40.06 24.84
N ILE A 392 -28.54 39.32 23.81
CA ILE A 392 -29.51 39.77 22.79
C ILE A 392 -30.95 39.42 23.20
N GLU A 393 -31.13 38.45 24.11
CA GLU A 393 -32.42 38.03 24.64
C GLU A 393 -32.86 38.81 25.90
N LEU A 394 -32.02 39.74 26.38
CA LEU A 394 -32.31 40.77 27.39
C LEU A 394 -32.55 42.12 26.71
#